data_AF-A0A1J5QPS5-F1
#
_entry.id   AF-A0A1J5QPS5-F1
#
_cell.length_a   1.000
_cell.length_b   1.000
_cell.length_c   1.000
_cell.angle_alpha   90.00
_cell.angle_beta   90.00
_cell.angle_gamma   90.00
#
_symmetry.space_group_name_H-M   'P 1'
#
loop_
_entity.id
_entity.type
_entity.pdbx_description
1 polymer ?
#
loop_
_entity_poly.entity_id
_entity_poly.type
_entity_poly.pdbx_seq_one_letter_code
_entity_poly.pdbx_strand_id
1 'polypeptide(L)'
;MNKSNKLKLTQAFPRLLHANKETNTFFIECGDGWYDLIYKLCSDIEEVLTANCTTDDDWPHALQVKEKFGGLRFYISRSHKNAVSMPAPGLVEVRPISDVDAIGDLIEAAEAKSFDICEDCSAPGKLYQESWWHVKCDACEAIYRKKREEFLKG
;
A
#
# COMPACT_ATOMS: atom_id res chain seq x y z
N MET A 1 1.41 1.92 -11.04
CA MET A 1 2.42 2.92 -10.67
C MET A 1 3.61 2.69 -11.56
N ASN A 2 4.07 3.75 -12.19
CA ASN A 2 5.18 3.73 -13.13
C ASN A 2 6.51 3.44 -12.41
N LYS A 3 7.53 3.06 -13.18
CA LYS A 3 8.84 2.70 -12.65
C LYS A 3 9.54 3.87 -11.93
N SER A 4 9.32 5.10 -12.36
CA SER A 4 9.94 6.29 -11.77
C SER A 4 9.43 6.57 -10.37
N ASN A 5 8.10 6.52 -10.17
CA ASN A 5 7.45 6.72 -8.88
C ASN A 5 7.80 5.61 -7.89
N LYS A 6 7.82 4.34 -8.35
CA LYS A 6 8.30 3.22 -7.52
C LYS A 6 9.74 3.45 -7.04
N LEU A 7 10.62 3.90 -7.94
CA LEU A 7 12.02 4.19 -7.61
C LEU A 7 12.15 5.36 -6.63
N LYS A 8 11.38 6.44 -6.81
CA LYS A 8 11.37 7.56 -5.87
C LYS A 8 10.95 7.13 -4.46
N LEU A 9 9.92 6.30 -4.34
CA LEU A 9 9.47 5.76 -3.05
C LEU A 9 10.55 4.91 -2.38
N THR A 10 11.13 3.95 -3.10
CA THR A 10 12.16 3.06 -2.52
C THR A 10 13.45 3.81 -2.19
N GLN A 11 13.79 4.88 -2.91
CA GLN A 11 14.93 5.73 -2.60
C GLN A 11 14.67 6.66 -1.41
N ALA A 12 13.44 7.15 -1.25
CA ALA A 12 13.06 8.02 -0.13
C ALA A 12 12.97 7.25 1.19
N PHE A 13 12.44 6.02 1.15
CA PHE A 13 12.18 5.20 2.33
C PHE A 13 12.92 3.85 2.24
N PRO A 14 14.26 3.84 2.17
CA PRO A 14 15.01 2.63 1.90
C PRO A 14 14.92 1.59 3.02
N ARG A 15 14.68 2.02 4.27
CA ARG A 15 14.55 1.13 5.43
C ARG A 15 13.18 0.44 5.47
N LEU A 16 12.12 1.22 5.25
CA LEU A 16 10.75 0.73 5.23
C LEU A 16 10.45 -0.05 3.95
N LEU A 17 10.77 0.50 2.78
CA LEU A 17 10.53 -0.11 1.46
C LEU A 17 11.78 -0.87 0.99
N HIS A 18 12.32 -1.70 1.88
CA HIS A 18 13.54 -2.44 1.62
C HIS A 18 13.31 -3.44 0.47
N ALA A 19 13.78 -3.10 -0.73
CA ALA A 19 13.97 -4.07 -1.79
C ALA A 19 15.13 -4.97 -1.37
N ASN A 20 14.83 -6.02 -0.59
CA ASN A 20 15.83 -7.02 -0.23
C ASN A 20 16.48 -7.54 -1.52
N LYS A 21 17.79 -7.30 -1.66
CA LYS A 21 18.57 -7.64 -2.87
C LYS A 21 18.57 -9.14 -3.17
N GLU A 22 18.27 -9.98 -2.17
CA GLU A 22 18.26 -11.43 -2.30
C GLU A 22 16.86 -12.00 -2.58
N THR A 23 15.80 -11.45 -1.97
CA THR A 23 14.43 -12.00 -2.10
C THR A 23 13.54 -11.27 -3.09
N ASN A 24 13.87 -10.02 -3.47
CA ASN A 24 13.08 -9.21 -4.40
C ASN A 24 11.57 -9.19 -4.06
N THR A 25 11.22 -9.22 -2.77
CA THR A 25 9.85 -9.53 -2.29
C THR A 25 8.91 -8.32 -2.20
N PHE A 26 9.38 -7.11 -2.49
CA PHE A 26 8.54 -5.91 -2.43
C PHE A 26 7.93 -5.58 -3.79
N PHE A 27 6.59 -5.53 -3.86
CA PHE A 27 5.85 -5.19 -5.07
C PHE A 27 4.79 -4.12 -4.80
N ILE A 28 4.73 -3.15 -5.72
CA ILE A 28 3.69 -2.12 -5.79
C ILE A 28 2.81 -2.40 -7.00
N GLU A 29 1.54 -2.73 -6.75
CA GLU A 29 0.50 -3.08 -7.73
C GLU A 29 -0.71 -2.15 -7.56
N CYS A 30 -0.46 -0.86 -7.54
CA CYS A 30 -1.48 0.19 -7.57
C CYS A 30 -1.09 1.25 -8.59
N GLY A 31 -2.01 2.08 -9.05
CA GLY A 31 -1.80 3.18 -10.01
C GLY A 31 -0.93 4.35 -9.48
N ASP A 32 -0.64 5.30 -10.37
CA ASP A 32 0.22 6.46 -10.08
C ASP A 32 -0.45 7.53 -9.21
N GLY A 33 -1.78 7.62 -9.25
CA GLY A 33 -2.57 8.59 -8.50
C GLY A 33 -2.52 8.38 -6.99
N TRP A 34 -2.12 7.19 -6.52
CA TRP A 34 -1.92 6.92 -5.09
C TRP A 34 -0.48 7.16 -4.62
N TYR A 35 0.42 7.64 -5.50
CA TYR A 35 1.82 7.90 -5.11
C TYR A 35 1.92 8.85 -3.92
N ASP A 36 1.24 10.00 -3.95
CA ASP A 36 1.32 11.00 -2.86
C ASP A 36 0.73 10.46 -1.55
N LEU A 37 -0.33 9.67 -1.65
CA LEU A 37 -0.95 9.00 -0.50
C LEU A 37 0.01 8.00 0.15
N ILE A 38 0.66 7.16 -0.66
CA ILE A 38 1.64 6.17 -0.19
C ILE A 38 2.88 6.87 0.35
N TYR A 39 3.37 7.91 -0.32
CA TYR A 39 4.52 8.69 0.13
C TYR A 39 4.27 9.29 1.51
N LYS A 40 3.09 9.90 1.69
CA LYS A 40 2.68 10.44 2.99
C LYS A 40 2.59 9.35 4.05
N LEU A 41 1.93 8.23 3.74
CA LEU A 41 1.84 7.10 4.66
C LEU A 41 3.22 6.61 5.11
N CYS A 42 4.16 6.42 4.17
CA CYS A 42 5.52 6.02 4.49
C CYS A 42 6.23 7.05 5.39
N SER A 43 6.08 8.35 5.09
CA SER A 43 6.65 9.42 5.90
C SER A 43 6.10 9.42 7.33
N ASP A 44 4.78 9.33 7.48
CA ASP A 44 4.11 9.31 8.78
C ASP A 44 4.54 8.07 9.59
N ILE A 45 4.69 6.91 8.92
CA ILE A 45 5.20 5.68 9.54
C ILE A 45 6.66 5.86 9.99
N GLU A 46 7.55 6.38 9.14
CA GLU A 46 8.96 6.59 9.52
C GLU A 46 9.11 7.58 10.68
N GLU A 47 8.24 8.58 10.81
CA GLU A 47 8.23 9.50 11.94
C GLU A 47 7.88 8.77 13.24
N VAL A 48 6.83 7.94 13.22
CA VAL A 48 6.43 7.10 14.37
C VAL A 48 7.54 6.11 14.73
N LEU A 49 8.19 5.50 13.74
CA LEU A 49 9.29 4.57 13.96
C LEU A 49 10.53 5.28 14.52
N THR A 50 10.87 6.47 14.01
CA THR A 50 12.01 7.25 14.53
C THR A 50 11.82 7.67 15.97
N ALA A 51 10.57 7.93 16.39
CA ALA A 51 10.26 8.27 17.78
C ALA A 51 10.34 7.06 18.74
N ASN A 52 10.09 5.84 18.26
CA ASN A 52 9.84 4.67 19.11
C ASN A 52 10.82 3.50 18.92
N CYS A 53 11.51 3.40 17.78
CA CYS A 53 12.45 2.33 17.48
C CYS A 53 13.88 2.75 17.82
N THR A 54 14.54 1.97 18.68
CA THR A 54 15.93 2.20 19.12
C THR A 54 16.98 1.44 18.32
N THR A 55 16.60 0.44 17.53
CA THR A 55 17.52 -0.53 16.90
C THR A 55 17.08 -0.92 15.49
N ASP A 56 18.04 -1.04 14.56
CA ASP A 56 17.78 -1.38 13.15
C ASP A 56 17.12 -2.76 12.97
N ASP A 57 17.42 -3.73 13.84
CA ASP A 57 16.79 -5.07 13.83
C ASP A 57 15.29 -5.04 14.17
N ASP A 58 14.83 -3.97 14.82
CA ASP A 58 13.44 -3.82 15.20
C ASP A 58 12.64 -2.97 14.19
N TRP A 59 13.24 -2.59 13.05
CA TRP A 59 12.59 -1.80 12.01
C TRP A 59 11.68 -2.67 11.11
N PRO A 60 10.40 -2.34 10.94
CA PRO A 60 9.49 -3.10 10.09
C PRO A 60 9.75 -2.83 8.60
N HIS A 61 9.43 -3.81 7.74
CA HIS A 61 9.60 -3.70 6.29
C HIS A 61 8.26 -3.88 5.57
N ALA A 62 8.00 -3.07 4.55
CA ALA A 62 6.84 -3.24 3.69
C ALA A 62 6.97 -4.51 2.83
N LEU A 63 5.91 -5.32 2.81
CA LEU A 63 5.84 -6.58 2.08
C LEU A 63 5.18 -6.38 0.72
N GLN A 64 4.00 -5.76 0.70
CA GLN A 64 3.23 -5.59 -0.52
C GLN A 64 2.32 -4.36 -0.41
N VAL A 65 2.26 -3.60 -1.50
CA VAL A 65 1.32 -2.48 -1.67
C VAL A 65 0.48 -2.77 -2.90
N LYS A 66 -0.81 -3.03 -2.74
CA LYS A 66 -1.67 -3.38 -3.88
C LYS A 66 -3.04 -2.72 -3.80
N GLU A 67 -3.69 -2.62 -4.95
CA GLU A 67 -5.14 -2.39 -5.00
C GLU A 67 -5.89 -3.69 -4.68
N LYS A 68 -6.91 -3.60 -3.82
CA LYS A 68 -7.86 -4.69 -3.57
C LYS A 68 -9.24 -4.12 -3.23
N PHE A 69 -10.23 -4.46 -4.05
CA PHE A 69 -11.63 -4.04 -3.92
C PHE A 69 -11.82 -2.52 -4.01
N GLY A 70 -11.02 -1.84 -4.83
CA GLY A 70 -10.99 -0.40 -4.99
C GLY A 70 -10.22 0.36 -3.91
N GLY A 71 -9.68 -0.33 -2.90
CA GLY A 71 -8.87 0.28 -1.85
C GLY A 71 -7.41 -0.10 -1.92
N LEU A 72 -6.55 0.76 -1.37
CA LEU A 72 -5.15 0.46 -1.09
C LEU A 72 -5.07 -0.62 0.00
N ARG A 73 -4.11 -1.54 -0.15
CA ARG A 73 -3.69 -2.47 0.90
C ARG A 73 -2.20 -2.36 1.11
N PHE A 74 -1.80 -2.03 2.33
CA PHE A 74 -0.41 -1.86 2.71
C PHE A 74 0.00 -2.92 3.74
N TYR A 75 0.73 -3.94 3.29
CA TYR A 75 1.22 -5.01 4.15
C TYR A 75 2.62 -4.69 4.66
N ILE A 76 2.82 -4.83 5.98
CA ILE A 76 4.08 -4.57 6.67
C ILE A 76 4.47 -5.76 7.55
N SER A 77 5.77 -6.06 7.63
CA SER A 77 6.32 -7.14 8.45
C SER A 77 6.36 -6.75 9.93
N ARG A 78 6.28 -7.74 10.81
CA ARG A 78 6.40 -7.56 12.26
C ARG A 78 7.87 -7.57 12.67
N SER A 79 8.27 -6.62 13.52
CA SER A 79 9.54 -6.69 14.26
C SER A 79 9.51 -7.83 15.28
N HIS A 80 10.53 -8.69 15.22
CA HIS A 80 10.55 -10.00 15.84
C HIS A 80 10.96 -9.95 17.32
N LYS A 81 10.08 -9.48 18.21
CA LYS A 81 10.13 -9.88 19.63
C LYS A 81 8.72 -10.24 20.10
N ASN A 82 8.55 -11.51 20.50
CA ASN A 82 7.30 -12.21 20.85
C ASN A 82 6.52 -12.78 19.65
N ALA A 83 7.10 -13.81 19.01
CA ALA A 83 6.33 -14.80 18.26
C ALA A 83 5.57 -15.69 19.25
N VAL A 84 4.24 -15.57 19.29
CA VAL A 84 3.37 -16.63 19.81
C VAL A 84 2.71 -17.29 18.61
N SER A 85 2.68 -18.61 18.68
CA SER A 85 2.22 -19.65 17.74
C SER A 85 1.16 -19.25 16.70
N MET A 86 1.40 -19.74 15.48
CA MET A 86 0.53 -19.75 14.30
C MET A 86 -0.94 -20.14 14.57
N PRO A 87 -1.88 -19.56 13.79
CA PRO A 87 -2.99 -20.33 13.25
C PRO A 87 -3.01 -20.37 11.70
N ALA A 88 -3.91 -21.20 11.18
CA ALA A 88 -4.01 -21.80 9.85
C ALA A 88 -4.06 -20.82 8.63
N PRO A 89 -3.82 -21.30 7.40
CA PRO A 89 -3.72 -20.46 6.21
C PRO A 89 -5.10 -19.94 5.78
N GLY A 90 -5.25 -18.62 5.76
CA GLY A 90 -6.45 -17.96 5.21
C GLY A 90 -6.98 -16.78 6.02
N LEU A 91 -6.53 -16.60 7.27
CA LEU A 91 -6.72 -15.37 8.04
C LEU A 91 -5.35 -14.82 8.43
N VAL A 92 -5.04 -13.60 7.99
CA VAL A 92 -3.96 -12.81 8.58
C VAL A 92 -4.53 -12.23 9.87
N GLU A 93 -4.42 -12.96 10.99
CA GLU A 93 -4.66 -12.34 12.29
C GLU A 93 -3.45 -11.45 12.63
N VAL A 94 -3.73 -10.15 12.59
CA VAL A 94 -2.84 -9.05 12.96
C VAL A 94 -3.01 -8.76 14.47
N ARG A 95 -1.87 -8.50 15.14
CA ARG A 95 -1.65 -7.86 16.48
C ARG A 95 -1.61 -8.77 17.73
N PRO A 96 -0.74 -8.47 18.74
CA PRO A 96 -0.33 -7.11 19.16
C PRO A 96 1.18 -6.86 19.35
N ILE A 97 1.61 -5.63 19.05
CA ILE A 97 2.73 -4.94 19.72
C ILE A 97 2.09 -3.69 20.33
N SER A 98 2.41 -3.34 21.57
CA SER A 98 1.69 -2.32 22.35
C SER A 98 1.74 -0.90 21.78
N ASP A 99 2.56 -0.65 20.76
CA ASP A 99 2.74 0.68 20.15
C ASP A 99 2.60 0.68 18.60
N VAL A 100 2.16 -0.44 17.97
CA VAL A 100 1.81 -0.48 16.53
C VAL A 100 0.40 0.04 16.23
N ASP A 101 -0.33 0.51 17.24
CA ASP A 101 -1.66 1.11 17.07
C ASP A 101 -1.59 2.34 16.17
N ALA A 102 -0.66 3.26 16.42
CA ALA A 102 -0.46 4.42 15.57
C ALA A 102 -0.14 4.07 14.10
N ILE A 103 0.72 3.08 13.84
CA ILE A 103 1.03 2.63 12.47
C ILE A 103 -0.20 1.99 11.81
N GLY A 104 -1.00 1.27 12.59
CA GLY A 104 -2.27 0.70 12.13
C GLY A 104 -3.26 1.77 11.72
N ASP A 105 -3.44 2.76 12.58
CA ASP A 105 -4.35 3.88 12.35
C ASP A 105 -3.93 4.69 11.12
N LEU A 106 -2.62 4.88 10.92
CA LEU A 106 -2.07 5.52 9.72
C LEU A 106 -2.39 4.73 8.45
N ILE A 107 -2.17 3.41 8.48
CA ILE A 107 -2.50 2.52 7.36
C ILE A 107 -4.00 2.57 7.10
N GLU A 108 -4.84 2.35 8.11
CA GLU A 108 -6.30 2.38 7.98
C GLU A 108 -6.80 3.72 7.43
N ALA A 109 -6.26 4.84 7.92
CA ALA A 109 -6.58 6.17 7.40
C ALA A 109 -6.16 6.34 5.93
N ALA A 110 -5.02 5.77 5.52
CA ALA A 110 -4.60 5.78 4.12
C ALA A 110 -5.48 4.85 3.25
N GLU A 111 -5.82 3.67 3.73
CA GLU A 111 -6.73 2.74 3.05
C GLU A 111 -8.12 3.38 2.89
N ALA A 112 -8.65 4.05 3.92
CA ALA A 112 -9.91 4.79 3.83
C ALA A 112 -9.83 5.91 2.78
N LYS A 113 -8.77 6.74 2.80
CA LYS A 113 -8.57 7.82 1.82
C LYS A 113 -8.43 7.33 0.38
N SER A 114 -7.91 6.13 0.19
CA SER A 114 -7.75 5.57 -1.16
C SER A 114 -9.08 5.39 -1.89
N PHE A 115 -10.19 5.24 -1.15
CA PHE A 115 -11.53 5.15 -1.75
C PHE A 115 -12.04 6.45 -2.37
N ASP A 116 -11.44 7.57 -2.01
CA ASP A 116 -11.83 8.91 -2.47
C ASP A 116 -10.84 9.49 -3.49
N ILE A 117 -9.75 8.77 -3.80
CA ILE A 117 -8.67 9.25 -4.68
C ILE A 117 -8.57 8.34 -5.90
N CYS A 118 -8.62 8.93 -7.09
CA CYS A 118 -8.40 8.24 -8.35
C CYS A 118 -7.02 7.56 -8.36
N GLU A 119 -7.03 6.26 -8.57
CA GLU A 119 -5.85 5.42 -8.60
C GLU A 119 -4.85 5.83 -9.70
N ASP A 120 -5.30 6.46 -10.78
CA ASP A 120 -4.45 6.78 -11.93
C ASP A 120 -3.89 8.21 -11.93
N CYS A 121 -4.65 9.20 -11.42
CA CYS A 121 -4.33 10.61 -11.62
C CYS A 121 -4.45 11.51 -10.38
N SER A 122 -4.65 10.93 -9.19
CA SER A 122 -4.77 11.60 -7.88
C SER A 122 -5.95 12.57 -7.70
N ALA A 123 -6.72 12.84 -8.77
CA ALA A 123 -7.99 13.57 -8.66
C ALA A 123 -9.00 12.83 -7.78
N PRO A 124 -10.04 13.50 -7.25
CA PRO A 124 -11.12 12.81 -6.53
C PRO A 124 -11.72 11.68 -7.35
N GLY A 125 -11.78 10.50 -6.75
CA GLY A 125 -12.26 9.26 -7.35
C GLY A 125 -13.63 8.86 -6.83
N LYS A 126 -14.30 7.99 -7.58
CA LYS A 126 -15.51 7.29 -7.16
C LYS A 126 -15.24 5.79 -7.23
N LEU A 127 -15.83 5.04 -6.31
CA LEU A 127 -15.76 3.59 -6.32
C LEU A 127 -16.72 3.02 -7.38
N TYR A 128 -16.17 2.27 -8.33
CA TYR A 128 -16.94 1.50 -9.32
C TYR A 128 -16.97 0.04 -8.89
N GLN A 129 -18.17 -0.51 -8.73
CA GLN A 129 -18.41 -1.88 -8.22
C GLN A 129 -19.04 -2.78 -9.29
N GLU A 130 -18.37 -2.92 -10.43
CA GLU A 130 -18.81 -3.82 -11.50
C GLU A 130 -18.07 -5.18 -11.40
N SER A 131 -17.52 -5.70 -12.51
CA SER A 131 -16.77 -6.96 -12.55
C SER A 131 -15.39 -6.86 -11.87
N TRP A 132 -14.81 -5.67 -11.82
CA TRP A 132 -13.55 -5.36 -11.12
C TRP A 132 -13.77 -4.09 -10.33
N TRP A 133 -13.53 -4.13 -9.02
CA TRP A 133 -13.73 -2.97 -8.17
C TRP A 133 -12.51 -2.06 -8.22
N HIS A 134 -12.71 -0.78 -8.46
CA HIS A 134 -11.64 0.19 -8.59
C HIS A 134 -12.13 1.60 -8.29
N VAL A 135 -11.22 2.50 -7.95
CA VAL A 135 -11.53 3.91 -7.67
C VAL A 135 -10.86 4.79 -8.70
N LYS A 136 -11.66 5.47 -9.51
CA LYS A 136 -11.18 6.35 -10.59
C LYS A 136 -12.03 7.62 -10.67
N CYS A 137 -11.50 8.67 -11.27
CA CYS A 137 -12.29 9.82 -11.67
C CYS A 137 -13.02 9.51 -12.99
N ASP A 138 -14.08 10.26 -13.31
CA ASP A 138 -14.90 10.01 -14.51
C ASP A 138 -14.06 10.00 -15.81
N ALA A 139 -13.01 10.81 -15.89
CA ALA A 139 -12.11 10.86 -17.05
C ALA A 139 -11.24 9.61 -17.18
N CYS A 140 -10.61 9.16 -16.10
CA CYS A 140 -9.81 7.93 -16.08
C CYS A 140 -10.69 6.70 -16.30
N GLU A 141 -11.92 6.72 -15.79
CA GLU A 141 -12.88 5.64 -15.98
C GLU A 141 -13.30 5.50 -17.44
N ALA A 142 -13.59 6.60 -18.13
CA ALA A 142 -13.91 6.56 -19.56
C ALA A 142 -12.77 5.92 -20.39
N ILE A 143 -11.52 6.22 -20.05
CA ILE A 143 -10.34 5.63 -20.69
C ILE A 143 -10.25 4.13 -20.37
N TYR A 144 -10.46 3.75 -19.11
CA TYR A 144 -10.44 2.36 -18.67
C TYR A 144 -11.49 1.51 -19.39
N ARG A 145 -12.75 1.99 -19.46
CA ARG A 145 -13.84 1.30 -20.16
C ARG A 145 -13.53 1.12 -21.64
N LYS A 146 -13.06 2.16 -22.32
CA LYS A 146 -12.71 2.09 -23.74
C LYS A 146 -11.65 1.01 -24.01
N LYS A 147 -10.57 0.98 -23.21
CA LYS A 147 -9.52 -0.04 -23.31
C LYS A 147 -10.06 -1.45 -23.06
N ARG A 148 -10.96 -1.60 -22.07
CA ARG A 148 -11.57 -2.89 -21.75
C ARG A 148 -12.46 -3.39 -22.88
N GLU A 149 -13.25 -2.52 -23.50
CA GLU A 149 -14.06 -2.87 -24.67
C GLU A 149 -13.22 -3.25 -25.88
N GLU A 150 -12.12 -2.54 -26.15
CA GLU A 150 -11.18 -2.87 -27.21
C GLU A 150 -10.54 -4.25 -26.98
N PHE A 151 -10.14 -4.56 -25.74
CA PHE A 151 -9.59 -5.86 -25.37
C PHE A 151 -10.60 -7.02 -25.52
N LEU A 152 -11.88 -6.79 -25.22
CA LEU A 152 -12.91 -7.83 -25.35
C LEU A 152 -13.36 -8.08 -26.80
N LYS A 153 -13.05 -7.16 -27.72
CA LYS A 153 -13.39 -7.27 -29.15
C LYS A 153 -12.28 -7.92 -30.00
N GLY A 154 -11.06 -8.01 -29.47
CA GLY A 154 -9.91 -8.67 -30.10
C GLY A 154 -9.74 -10.10 -29.63
#